data_AF-A0A401R3X0-F1
#
_entry.id   AF-A0A401R3X0-F1
#
_cell.length_a   1.000
_cell.length_b   1.000
_cell.length_c   1.000
_cell.angle_alpha   90.00
_cell.angle_beta   90.00
_cell.angle_gamma   90.00
#
_symmetry.space_group_name_H-M   'P 1'
#
loop_
_entity.id
_entity.type
_entity.pdbx_description
1 polymer ?
#
loop_
_entity_poly.entity_id
_entity_poly.type
_entity_poly.pdbx_seq_one_letter_code
_entity_poly.pdbx_strand_id
1 'polypeptide(L)'
;MSKAVGGAVVRTKVKRRLRHLVRDRLDRLPAGSLVVVRALPGAGEAEYDQLARDLDAAVERLLGAPKGCNPTGAVTDGGRAAGPGKPGRDPGGSAQ
;
A
#
# COMPACT_ATOMS: atom_id res chain seq x y z
N MET A 1 0.41 -4.46 -13.95
CA MET A 1 1.04 -3.98 -12.70
C MET A 1 2.42 -3.44 -13.07
N SER A 2 2.64 -2.15 -12.83
CA SER A 2 3.82 -1.40 -13.28
C SER A 2 5.11 -1.96 -12.67
N LYS A 3 6.23 -1.87 -13.41
CA LYS A 3 7.57 -2.25 -12.91
C LYS A 3 7.99 -1.45 -11.67
N ALA A 4 7.39 -0.28 -11.47
CA ALA A 4 7.60 0.61 -10.33
C ALA A 4 7.07 0.09 -8.97
N VAL A 5 6.28 -0.98 -8.93
CA VAL A 5 5.80 -1.60 -7.67
C VAL A 5 6.84 -2.58 -7.09
N GLY A 6 7.86 -2.94 -7.87
CA GLY A 6 8.91 -3.88 -7.48
C GLY A 6 8.91 -5.17 -8.29
N GLY A 7 9.77 -6.12 -7.87
CA GLY A 7 10.00 -7.40 -8.54
C GLY A 7 8.77 -8.31 -8.63
N ALA A 8 8.90 -9.42 -9.36
CA ALA A 8 7.79 -10.33 -9.67
C ALA A 8 7.12 -10.96 -8.45
N VAL A 9 7.89 -11.21 -7.39
CA VAL A 9 7.40 -11.77 -6.13
C VAL A 9 6.66 -10.71 -5.32
N VAL A 10 7.20 -9.49 -5.25
CA VAL A 10 6.59 -8.36 -4.54
C VAL A 10 5.21 -8.04 -5.13
N ARG A 11 5.10 -7.88 -6.45
CA ARG A 11 3.80 -7.67 -7.11
C ARG A 11 2.79 -8.80 -6.87
N THR A 12 3.26 -10.05 -6.78
CA THR A 12 2.39 -11.23 -6.55
C THR A 12 1.92 -11.28 -5.10
N LYS A 13 2.80 -10.95 -4.15
CA LYS A 13 2.50 -10.79 -2.73
C LYS A 13 1.46 -9.70 -2.51
N VAL A 14 1.68 -8.50 -3.09
CA VAL A 14 0.72 -7.38 -3.04
C VAL A 14 -0.63 -7.80 -3.64
N LYS A 15 -0.64 -8.44 -4.82
CA LYS A 15 -1.89 -8.94 -5.44
C LYS A 15 -2.62 -9.94 -4.54
N ARG A 16 -1.90 -10.84 -3.85
CA ARG A 16 -2.50 -11.77 -2.87
C ARG A 16 -3.08 -11.01 -1.67
N ARG A 17 -2.30 -10.13 -1.03
CA ARG A 17 -2.73 -9.31 0.12
C ARG A 17 -3.96 -8.47 -0.19
N LEU A 18 -3.94 -7.75 -1.32
CA LEU A 18 -5.08 -6.93 -1.74
C LEU A 18 -6.33 -7.76 -1.99
N ARG A 19 -6.24 -8.97 -2.55
CA ARG A 19 -7.42 -9.82 -2.73
C ARG A 19 -8.05 -10.28 -1.42
N HIS A 20 -7.24 -10.52 -0.39
CA HIS A 20 -7.76 -10.83 0.94
C HIS A 20 -8.50 -9.62 1.51
N LEU A 21 -7.88 -8.45 1.50
CA LEU A 21 -8.49 -7.22 2.00
C LEU A 21 -9.77 -6.83 1.24
N VAL A 22 -9.75 -6.94 -0.08
CA VAL A 22 -10.91 -6.62 -0.93
C VAL A 22 -12.07 -7.56 -0.65
N ARG A 23 -11.83 -8.86 -0.39
CA ARG A 23 -12.90 -9.83 -0.12
C ARG A 23 -13.81 -9.37 1.01
N ASP A 24 -13.23 -8.85 2.10
CA ASP A 24 -13.98 -8.41 3.28
C ASP A 24 -14.67 -7.04 3.09
N ARG A 25 -14.45 -6.40 1.93
CA ARG A 25 -14.99 -5.07 1.58
C ARG A 25 -15.89 -5.09 0.36
N LEU A 26 -15.93 -6.20 -0.40
CA LEU A 26 -16.81 -6.36 -1.56
C LEU A 26 -18.28 -6.19 -1.18
N ASP A 27 -18.67 -6.61 0.01
CA ASP A 27 -20.05 -6.52 0.50
C ASP A 27 -20.53 -5.08 0.70
N ARG A 28 -19.60 -4.11 0.78
CA ARG A 28 -19.91 -2.68 0.88
C ARG A 28 -20.16 -2.04 -0.49
N LEU A 29 -19.83 -2.72 -1.58
CA LEU A 29 -20.02 -2.20 -2.94
C LEU A 29 -21.42 -2.52 -3.45
N PRO A 30 -22.11 -1.57 -4.12
CA PRO A 30 -23.41 -1.84 -4.70
C PRO A 30 -23.30 -2.89 -5.82
N ALA A 31 -24.31 -3.76 -5.90
CA ALA A 31 -24.36 -4.83 -6.89
C ALA A 31 -24.23 -4.29 -8.32
N GLY A 32 -23.45 -4.98 -9.16
CA GLY A 32 -23.17 -4.56 -10.54
C GLY A 32 -21.97 -3.60 -10.70
N SER A 33 -21.28 -3.25 -9.62
CA SER A 33 -20.09 -2.39 -9.68
C SER A 33 -18.83 -3.15 -10.12
N LEU A 34 -18.05 -2.54 -11.04
CA LEU A 34 -16.72 -3.02 -11.42
C LEU A 34 -15.64 -2.15 -10.77
N VAL A 35 -14.87 -2.73 -9.84
CA VAL A 35 -13.80 -2.01 -9.13
C VAL A 35 -12.43 -2.53 -9.56
N VAL A 36 -11.56 -1.60 -9.98
CA VAL A 36 -10.17 -1.90 -10.37
C VAL A 36 -9.21 -1.31 -9.34
N VAL A 37 -8.49 -2.17 -8.64
CA VAL A 37 -7.45 -1.74 -7.69
C VAL A 37 -6.10 -1.68 -8.42
N ARG A 38 -5.47 -0.50 -8.45
CA ARG A 38 -4.12 -0.29 -8.98
C ARG A 38 -3.14 -0.12 -7.83
N ALA A 39 -2.11 -0.97 -7.79
CA ALA A 39 -0.99 -0.77 -6.87
C ALA A 39 -0.10 0.37 -7.37
N LEU A 40 0.06 1.40 -6.54
CA LEU A 40 0.97 2.52 -6.80
C LEU A 40 2.43 2.13 -6.49
N PRO A 41 3.42 2.85 -7.05
CA PRO A 41 4.81 2.74 -6.60
C PRO A 41 4.90 2.91 -5.09
N GLY A 42 5.67 2.07 -4.39
CA GLY A 42 5.74 2.03 -2.92
C GLY A 42 4.82 1.01 -2.25
N ALA A 43 3.76 0.52 -2.93
CA ALA A 43 2.88 -0.52 -2.38
C ALA A 43 3.59 -1.87 -2.13
N GLY A 44 4.75 -2.07 -2.76
CA GLY A 44 5.59 -3.25 -2.55
C GLY A 44 6.32 -3.28 -1.21
N GLU A 45 6.61 -2.10 -0.65
CA GLU A 45 7.31 -1.92 0.63
C GLU A 45 6.33 -1.63 1.77
N ALA A 46 5.09 -1.24 1.45
CA ALA A 46 4.04 -1.02 2.43
C ALA A 46 3.69 -2.29 3.23
N GLU A 47 3.53 -2.10 4.54
CA GLU A 47 3.04 -3.14 5.43
C GLU A 47 1.57 -3.45 5.19
N TYR A 48 1.13 -4.62 5.66
CA TYR A 48 -0.24 -5.08 5.45
C TYR A 48 -1.30 -4.10 5.96
N ASP A 49 -1.07 -3.54 7.16
CA ASP A 49 -2.00 -2.58 7.77
C ASP A 49 -2.06 -1.26 7.01
N GLN A 50 -0.94 -0.83 6.42
CA GLN A 50 -0.90 0.36 5.57
C GLN A 50 -1.73 0.13 4.30
N LEU A 51 -1.55 -1.03 3.64
CA LEU A 51 -2.36 -1.42 2.47
C LEU A 51 -3.86 -1.50 2.80
N ALA A 52 -4.22 -1.95 4.00
CA ALA A 52 -5.60 -2.01 4.45
C ALA A 52 -6.21 -0.61 4.63
N ARG A 53 -5.48 0.30 5.31
CA ARG A 53 -5.92 1.70 5.50
C ARG A 53 -6.07 2.43 4.18
N ASP A 54 -5.10 2.28 3.28
CA ASP A 54 -5.13 2.93 1.97
C ASP A 54 -6.30 2.41 1.11
N LEU A 55 -6.59 1.10 1.19
CA LEU A 55 -7.74 0.50 0.51
C LEU A 55 -9.07 1.02 1.10
N ASP A 56 -9.20 1.01 2.43
CA ASP A 56 -10.42 1.47 3.11
C ASP A 56 -10.71 2.94 2.80
N ALA A 57 -9.68 3.80 2.82
CA ALA A 57 -9.80 5.21 2.45
C ALA A 57 -10.15 5.44 0.97
N ALA A 58 -9.75 4.54 0.07
CA ALA A 58 -10.14 4.59 -1.34
C ALA A 58 -11.59 4.12 -1.55
N VAL A 59 -12.02 3.08 -0.82
CA VAL A 59 -13.40 2.57 -0.86
C VAL A 59 -14.37 3.60 -0.29
N GLU A 60 -14.04 4.26 0.82
CA GLU A 60 -14.87 5.33 1.38
C GLU A 60 -15.02 6.51 0.42
N ARG A 61 -13.93 6.91 -0.26
CA ARG A 61 -14.00 7.93 -1.31
C ARG A 61 -14.86 7.51 -2.50
N LEU A 62 -14.80 6.24 -2.89
CA LEU A 62 -15.64 5.69 -3.96
C LEU A 62 -17.14 5.73 -3.59
N LEU A 63 -17.46 5.43 -2.34
CA LEU A 63 -18.84 5.42 -1.82
C LEU A 63 -19.36 6.82 -1.50
N GLY A 64 -18.49 7.79 -1.20
CA GLY A 64 -18.79 9.16 -0.78
C GLY A 64 -19.20 10.15 -1.88
N ALA A 65 -19.70 9.68 -3.02
CA ALA A 65 -20.09 10.40 -4.24
C ALA A 65 -18.97 10.60 -5.30
N PRO A 66 -19.17 10.16 -6.55
CA PRO A 66 -18.21 10.32 -7.63
C PRO A 66 -18.28 11.75 -8.18
N LYS A 67 -17.61 12.71 -7.54
CA LYS A 67 -17.25 13.94 -8.23
C LYS A 67 -16.15 13.56 -9.22
N GLY A 68 -16.48 13.61 -10.52
CA GLY A 68 -15.64 13.12 -11.63
C GLY A 68 -14.16 13.37 -11.38
N CYS A 69 -13.39 12.30 -11.23
CA CYS A 69 -11.99 12.38 -10.85
C CYS A 69 -11.18 11.49 -11.79
N ASN A 70 -10.57 12.14 -12.77
CA ASN A 70 -9.29 11.71 -13.30
C ASN A 70 -8.29 11.92 -12.15
N PRO A 71 -7.53 10.90 -11.70
CA PRO A 71 -6.64 11.06 -10.54
C PRO A 71 -5.42 11.88 -10.97
N THR A 72 -5.57 13.20 -11.05
CA THR A 72 -4.45 14.13 -11.05
C THR A 72 -3.81 14.03 -9.69
N GLY A 73 -2.74 13.22 -9.63
CA GLY A 73 -1.73 13.23 -8.58
C GLY A 73 -2.25 13.52 -7.19
N ALA A 74 -3.03 12.60 -6.59
CA ALA A 74 -3.10 12.53 -5.15
C ALA A 74 -1.71 12.18 -4.64
N VAL A 75 -0.88 13.23 -4.51
CA VAL A 75 0.24 13.34 -3.62
C VAL A 75 -0.31 12.95 -2.25
N THR A 76 -0.28 11.65 -1.98
CA THR A 76 -0.16 11.21 -0.61
C THR A 76 1.23 11.67 -0.23
N ASP A 77 1.26 12.71 0.60
CA ASP A 77 2.43 13.01 1.40
C ASP A 77 2.80 11.71 2.10
N GLY A 78 3.77 10.98 1.54
CA GLY A 78 4.47 9.89 2.17
C GLY A 78 5.40 10.44 3.24
N GLY A 79 4.90 11.37 4.05
CA GLY A 79 5.53 11.87 5.24
C GLY A 79 5.51 10.78 6.32
N ARG A 80 6.68 10.13 6.44
CA ARG A 80 7.41 9.97 7.71
C ARG A 80 6.88 8.98 8.76
N ALA A 81 7.78 8.00 9.04
CA ALA A 81 7.99 7.18 10.25
C ALA A 81 7.80 5.67 9.95
N ALA A 82 8.71 4.75 10.25
CA ALA A 82 9.73 4.73 11.30
C ALA A 82 10.99 3.97 10.84
N GLY A 83 12.16 4.49 11.18
CA GLY A 83 13.38 3.69 11.18
C GLY A 83 13.43 2.80 12.43
N PRO A 84 14.14 1.67 12.36
CA PRO A 84 14.94 1.21 13.48
C PRO A 84 16.39 1.60 13.20
N GLY A 85 16.92 2.48 14.04
CA GLY A 85 18.36 2.71 14.10
C GLY A 85 19.07 1.38 14.27
N LYS A 86 20.08 1.10 13.44
CA LYS A 86 21.04 0.07 13.79
C LYS A 86 21.91 0.64 14.91
N PRO A 87 21.98 0.00 16.11
CA PRO A 87 22.97 0.39 17.10
C PRO A 87 24.37 0.19 16.52
N GLY A 88 25.24 1.14 16.85
CA GLY A 88 26.63 1.18 16.44
C GLY A 88 27.34 -0.14 16.72
N ARG A 89 28.12 -0.57 15.73
CA ARG A 89 29.22 -1.49 15.97
C ARG A 89 30.37 -0.64 16.50
N ASP A 90 30.56 -0.63 17.81
CA ASP A 90 31.77 -0.09 18.44
C ASP A 90 32.99 -0.90 17.98
N PRO A 91 34.08 -0.23 17.53
CA PRO A 91 35.38 -0.84 17.46
C PRO A 91 36.10 -0.60 18.80
N GLY A 92 36.08 -1.61 19.68
CA GLY A 92 37.00 -1.71 20.81
C GLY A 92 37.50 -3.15 20.83
N GLY A 93 38.75 -3.41 20.44
CA GLY A 93 39.87 -3.33 21.37
C GLY A 93 39.82 -4.58 22.26
N SER A 94 40.73 -5.55 22.15
CA SER A 94 42.10 -5.44 22.69
C SER A 94 42.88 -6.74 22.41
N ALA A 95 44.23 -6.65 22.52
CA ALA A 95 45.18 -7.71 22.89
C ALA A 95 45.52 -8.78 21.83
N GLN A 96 46.78 -9.05 21.44
CA GLN A 96 48.11 -8.56 21.80
C GLN A 96 48.99 -8.55 20.54
#